data_AF-A0A7W0LKL6-F1
#
_entry.id   AF-A0A7W0LKL6-F1
#
_cell.length_a   1.000
_cell.length_b   1.000
_cell.length_c   1.000
_cell.angle_alpha   90.00
_cell.angle_beta   90.00
_cell.angle_gamma   90.00
#
_symmetry.space_group_name_H-M   'P 1'
#
loop_
_entity.id
_entity.type
_entity.pdbx_description
1 polymer ?
#
loop_
_entity_poly.entity_id
_entity_poly.type
_entity_poly.pdbx_seq_one_letter_code
_entity_poly.pdbx_strand_id
1 'polypeptide(L)'
;MPLQITGVITARSVTISPDSFGAGPVIITVANETKDSHTLTLKGPRASERVGPINPSDTAAIQKTLAEGKYTVSAASSGNEDDIADAEIKVGPKRESGSGDLLLP
;
A
#
# COMPACT_ATOMS: atom_id res chain seq x y z
N MET A 1 -2.41 -1.72 -17.20
CA MET A 1 -3.21 -2.33 -16.11
C MET A 1 -2.64 -1.90 -14.76
N PRO A 2 -3.46 -1.70 -13.72
CA PRO A 2 -2.95 -1.40 -12.38
C PRO A 2 -2.26 -2.63 -11.78
N LEU A 3 -1.19 -2.44 -11.00
CA LEU A 3 -0.64 -3.53 -10.16
C LEU A 3 -1.55 -3.70 -8.94
N GLN A 4 -1.95 -4.92 -8.63
CA GLN A 4 -2.56 -5.18 -7.33
C GLN A 4 -1.47 -5.56 -6.34
N ILE A 5 -1.43 -4.84 -5.23
CA ILE A 5 -0.58 -5.15 -4.08
C ILE A 5 -1.46 -5.27 -2.85
N THR A 6 -1.10 -6.19 -1.97
CA THR A 6 -1.85 -6.47 -0.75
C THR A 6 -1.00 -6.13 0.45
N GLY A 7 -1.62 -5.52 1.45
CA GLY A 7 -1.02 -5.25 2.73
C GLY A 7 -1.88 -5.78 3.87
N VAL A 8 -1.24 -5.96 5.01
CA VAL A 8 -1.90 -6.36 6.24
C VAL A 8 -1.34 -5.54 7.39
N ILE A 9 -2.23 -5.03 8.22
CA ILE A 9 -1.90 -4.33 9.46
C ILE A 9 -2.02 -5.35 10.57
N THR A 10 -0.91 -5.64 11.23
CA THR A 10 -0.86 -6.48 12.43
C THR A 10 -0.55 -5.61 13.64
N ALA A 11 -0.72 -6.15 14.84
CA ALA A 11 -0.40 -5.45 16.09
C ALA A 11 1.13 -5.20 16.29
N ARG A 12 1.97 -5.55 15.32
CA ARG A 12 3.43 -5.38 15.39
C ARG A 12 3.98 -4.58 14.22
N SER A 13 3.48 -4.84 13.02
CA SER A 13 3.96 -4.20 11.80
C SER A 13 2.89 -4.14 10.73
N VAL A 14 3.05 -3.18 9.83
CA VAL A 14 2.43 -3.23 8.51
C VAL A 14 3.30 -4.12 7.62
N THR A 15 2.69 -5.05 6.90
CA THR A 15 3.38 -5.87 5.90
C THR A 15 2.72 -5.64 4.55
N ILE A 16 3.52 -5.43 3.51
CA ILE A 16 3.03 -5.22 2.15
C ILE A 16 3.75 -6.18 1.23
N SER A 17 3.00 -6.76 0.29
CA SER A 17 3.55 -7.67 -0.69
C SER A 17 2.93 -7.43 -2.07
N PRO A 18 3.76 -7.32 -3.11
CA PRO A 18 5.22 -7.15 -3.08
C PRO A 18 5.67 -5.81 -2.47
N ASP A 19 6.80 -5.78 -1.75
CA ASP A 19 7.43 -4.54 -1.25
C ASP A 19 8.19 -3.78 -2.36
N SER A 20 8.45 -4.43 -3.49
CA SER A 20 9.24 -3.88 -4.59
C SER A 20 8.54 -4.07 -5.93
N PHE A 21 8.30 -2.97 -6.66
CA PHE A 21 7.63 -3.01 -7.97
C PHE A 21 7.95 -1.77 -8.81
N GLY A 22 7.69 -1.79 -10.12
CA GLY A 22 7.94 -0.62 -10.97
C GLY A 22 6.81 0.44 -10.92
N ALA A 23 7.16 1.70 -11.18
CA ALA A 23 6.25 2.83 -11.17
C ALA A 23 5.05 2.65 -12.13
N GLY A 24 3.91 3.26 -11.79
CA GLY A 24 2.66 3.16 -12.55
C GLY A 24 1.41 3.13 -11.67
N PRO A 25 0.23 2.89 -12.26
CA PRO A 25 -1.01 2.73 -11.50
C PRO A 25 -0.94 1.48 -10.62
N VAL A 26 -1.28 1.63 -9.35
CA VAL A 26 -1.35 0.54 -8.37
C VAL A 26 -2.65 0.61 -7.59
N ILE A 27 -3.12 -0.55 -7.14
CA ILE A 27 -4.22 -0.74 -6.21
C ILE A 27 -3.63 -1.43 -4.99
N ILE A 28 -3.59 -0.70 -3.88
CA ILE A 28 -3.07 -1.18 -2.60
C ILE A 28 -4.27 -1.57 -1.76
N THR A 29 -4.46 -2.86 -1.51
CA THR A 29 -5.53 -3.35 -0.65
C THR A 29 -4.94 -3.72 0.69
N VAL A 30 -5.30 -3.02 1.76
CA VAL A 30 -4.77 -3.24 3.10
C VAL A 30 -5.87 -3.75 4.01
N ALA A 31 -5.66 -4.91 4.62
CA ALA A 31 -6.56 -5.48 5.62
C ALA A 31 -6.11 -5.13 7.03
N ASN A 32 -7.06 -4.84 7.90
CA ASN A 32 -6.79 -4.65 9.32
C ASN A 32 -7.09 -5.94 10.09
N GLU A 33 -6.03 -6.65 10.48
CA GLU A 33 -6.11 -7.87 11.30
C GLU A 33 -5.89 -7.60 12.79
N THR A 34 -5.91 -6.34 13.22
CA THR A 34 -5.86 -5.97 14.64
C THR A 34 -7.27 -5.87 15.23
N LYS A 35 -7.32 -5.58 16.53
CA LYS A 35 -8.57 -5.35 17.26
C LYS A 35 -8.93 -3.86 17.35
N ASP A 36 -8.11 -3.00 16.79
CA ASP A 36 -8.22 -1.54 16.91
C ASP A 36 -8.41 -0.90 15.52
N SER A 37 -8.94 0.32 15.49
CA SER A 37 -9.08 1.04 14.23
C SER A 37 -7.77 1.73 13.86
N HIS A 38 -7.27 1.48 12.65
CA HIS A 38 -6.01 2.05 12.19
C HIS A 38 -6.22 3.00 11.01
N THR A 39 -5.44 4.07 10.98
CA THR A 39 -5.36 4.97 9.84
C THR A 39 -4.06 4.70 9.09
N LEU A 40 -4.20 4.23 7.86
CA LEU A 40 -3.09 3.99 6.96
C LEU A 40 -2.58 5.31 6.40
N THR A 41 -1.28 5.55 6.48
CA THR A 41 -0.63 6.72 5.88
C THR A 41 0.45 6.24 4.93
N LEU A 42 0.27 6.53 3.64
CA LEU A 42 1.26 6.29 2.59
C LEU A 42 2.00 7.60 2.33
N LYS A 43 3.29 7.62 2.64
CA LYS A 43 4.16 8.78 2.44
C LYS A 43 5.28 8.44 1.46
N GLY A 44 5.59 9.34 0.54
CA GLY A 44 6.67 9.17 -0.42
C GLY A 44 7.00 10.49 -1.11
N PRO A 45 7.96 10.50 -2.05
CA PRO A 45 8.54 11.71 -2.61
C PRO A 45 7.54 12.64 -3.30
N ARG A 46 6.42 12.10 -3.80
CA ARG A 46 5.31 12.87 -4.42
C ARG A 46 3.92 12.36 -4.07
N ALA A 47 3.80 11.56 -3.02
CA ALA A 47 2.50 11.09 -2.55
C ALA A 47 2.44 11.17 -1.03
N SER A 48 1.39 11.81 -0.53
CA SER A 48 0.97 11.69 0.86
C SER A 48 -0.51 11.35 0.80
N GLU A 49 -0.86 10.11 1.11
CA GLU A 49 -2.24 9.65 1.20
C GLU A 49 -2.51 9.12 2.58
N ARG A 50 -3.72 9.40 3.08
CA ARG A 50 -4.17 8.92 4.37
C ARG A 50 -5.54 8.28 4.20
N VAL A 51 -5.67 7.03 4.61
CA VAL A 51 -6.90 6.25 4.47
C VAL A 51 -7.27 5.60 5.78
N GLY A 52 -8.51 5.82 6.21
CA GLY A 52 -9.06 5.27 7.43
C GLY A 52 -10.06 6.22 8.09
N PRO A 53 -10.55 5.87 9.29
CA PRO A 53 -10.15 4.69 10.06
C PRO A 53 -10.58 3.36 9.40
N ILE A 54 -9.67 2.39 9.35
CA ILE A 54 -9.93 1.01 8.91
C ILE A 54 -10.31 0.24 10.17
N ASN A 55 -11.57 -0.21 10.25
CA ASN A 55 -12.06 -0.94 11.42
C ASN A 55 -11.42 -2.33 11.53
N PRO A 56 -11.48 -2.98 12.70
CA PRO A 56 -11.05 -4.37 12.86
C PRO A 56 -11.76 -5.30 11.87
N SER A 57 -11.01 -6.22 11.23
CA SER A 57 -11.52 -7.12 10.18
C SER A 57 -12.06 -6.42 8.92
N ASP A 58 -11.74 -5.14 8.73
CA ASP A 58 -12.10 -4.36 7.55
C ASP A 58 -10.91 -4.20 6.58
N THR A 59 -11.19 -3.78 5.35
CA THR A 59 -10.16 -3.60 4.32
C THR A 59 -10.31 -2.25 3.63
N ALA A 60 -9.19 -1.57 3.40
CA ALA A 60 -9.14 -0.36 2.61
C ALA A 60 -8.41 -0.57 1.28
N ALA A 61 -8.87 0.09 0.23
CA ALA A 61 -8.22 0.09 -1.07
C ALA A 61 -7.76 1.51 -1.44
N ILE A 62 -6.47 1.66 -1.79
CA ILE A 62 -5.89 2.89 -2.33
C ILE A 62 -5.56 2.66 -3.79
N GLN A 63 -6.25 3.36 -4.69
CA GLN A 63 -5.91 3.38 -6.10
C GLN A 63 -5.13 4.67 -6.41
N LYS A 64 -3.85 4.55 -6.73
CA LYS A 64 -3.00 5.70 -7.05
C LYS A 64 -1.92 5.35 -8.06
N THR A 65 -1.46 6.35 -8.79
CA THR A 65 -0.28 6.22 -9.65
C THR A 65 0.96 6.61 -8.85
N LEU A 66 1.82 5.64 -8.54
CA LEU A 66 3.07 5.88 -7.84
C LEU A 66 4.19 6.14 -8.85
N ALA A 67 4.96 7.19 -8.60
CA ALA A 67 6.20 7.49 -9.30
C ALA A 67 7.36 6.70 -8.69
N GLU A 68 8.48 6.59 -9.41
CA GLU A 68 9.72 6.01 -8.89
C GLU A 68 10.14 6.68 -7.57
N GLY A 69 10.55 5.89 -6.58
CA GLY A 69 10.93 6.39 -5.27
C GLY A 69 10.69 5.38 -4.14
N LYS A 70 11.11 5.76 -2.94
CA LYS A 70 10.81 5.01 -1.72
C LYS A 70 9.53 5.55 -1.08
N TYR A 71 8.64 4.66 -0.70
CA TYR A 71 7.42 4.99 0.02
C TYR A 71 7.41 4.27 1.35
N THR A 72 6.89 4.93 2.36
CA THR A 72 6.71 4.41 3.71
C THR A 72 5.21 4.32 3.97
N VAL A 73 4.78 3.18 4.48
CA VAL A 73 3.40 2.94 4.86
C VAL A 73 3.34 2.72 6.36
N SER A 74 2.70 3.66 7.03
CA SER A 74 2.52 3.67 8.47
C SER A 74 1.07 3.38 8.81
N ALA A 75 0.82 2.68 9.91
CA ALA A 75 -0.53 2.47 10.44
C ALA A 75 -0.63 3.03 11.85
N ALA A 76 -1.25 4.21 11.98
CA ALA A 76 -1.46 4.86 13.27
C ALA A 76 -2.81 4.44 13.86
N SER A 77 -2.85 4.06 15.14
CA SER A 77 -4.11 3.91 15.88
C SER A 77 -4.53 5.24 16.49
N SER A 78 -5.81 5.44 16.79
CA SER A 78 -6.37 6.67 17.38
C SER A 78 -5.78 7.07 18.75
N GLY A 79 -4.82 6.32 19.30
CA GLY A 79 -4.13 6.66 20.55
C GLY A 79 -2.61 6.57 20.53
N ASN A 80 -1.99 5.92 19.54
CA ASN A 80 -0.52 5.76 19.46
C ASN A 80 -0.08 5.62 18.00
N GLU A 81 0.86 6.46 17.58
CA GLU A 81 1.47 6.43 16.24
C GLU A 81 2.70 5.49 16.17
N ASP A 82 3.30 5.15 17.31
CA ASP A 82 4.58 4.41 17.42
C ASP A 82 4.46 2.90 17.70
N ASP A 83 3.24 2.34 17.81
CA ASP A 83 3.07 0.94 18.22
C ASP A 83 3.30 -0.06 17.07
N ILE A 84 3.11 0.37 15.83
CA ILE A 84 3.19 -0.50 14.64
C ILE A 84 4.36 -0.09 13.77
N ALA A 85 5.26 -1.04 13.50
CA ALA A 85 6.38 -0.81 12.59
C ALA A 85 5.91 -0.53 11.15
N ASP A 86 6.54 0.47 10.54
CA ASP A 86 6.27 0.89 9.17
C ASP A 86 6.67 -0.15 8.12
N ALA A 87 5.93 -0.23 7.02
CA ALA A 87 6.34 -0.95 5.83
C ALA A 87 7.04 -0.01 4.84
N GLU A 88 8.19 -0.42 4.31
CA GLU A 88 8.85 0.27 3.20
C GLU A 88 8.47 -0.37 1.86
N ILE A 89 8.15 0.46 0.88
CA ILE A 89 7.89 0.07 -0.50
C ILE A 89 8.93 0.74 -1.41
N LYS A 90 9.59 -0.07 -2.22
CA LYS A 90 10.54 0.40 -3.23
C LYS A 90 9.89 0.41 -4.62
N VAL A 91 9.60 1.62 -5.11
CA VAL A 91 9.08 1.81 -6.46
C VAL A 91 10.24 2.07 -7.41
N GLY A 92 10.51 1.09 -8.27
CA GLY A 92 11.53 1.16 -9.32
C GLY A 92 11.02 1.87 -10.59
N PRO A 93 11.75 1.71 -11.72
CA PRO A 93 11.42 2.37 -12.97
C PRO A 93 10.02 2.02 -13.46
N LYS A 94 9.44 2.91 -14.29
CA LYS A 94 8.08 2.75 -14.83
C LYS A 94 7.95 1.40 -15.53
N ARG A 95 6.93 0.62 -15.12
CA ARG A 95 6.62 -0.65 -15.77
C ARG A 95 6.25 -0.38 -17.23
N GLU A 96 6.86 -1.14 -18.13
CA GLU A 96 6.30 -1.31 -19.47
C GLU A 96 4.88 -1.85 -19.26
N SER A 97 3.90 -1.01 -19.57
CA SER A 97 2.50 -1.42 -19.46
C SER A 97 2.32 -2.47 -20.54
N GLY A 98 2.41 -3.75 -20.17
CA GLY A 98 2.13 -4.86 -21.05
C GLY A 98 0.69 -4.74 -21.53
N SER A 99 0.49 -4.04 -22.64
CA SER A 99 -0.57 -4.35 -23.57
C SER A 99 -0.20 -5.73 -24.09
N GLY A 100 -0.75 -6.77 -23.49
CA GLY A 100 -0.65 -8.10 -24.05
C GLY A 100 -1.15 -8.02 -25.48
N ASP A 101 -0.25 -8.21 -26.44
CA ASP A 101 -0.58 -8.71 -27.75
C ASP A 101 -1.33 -10.03 -27.51
N LEU A 102 -2.65 -9.94 -27.50
CA LEU A 102 -3.53 -11.08 -27.42
C LEU A 102 -3.39 -11.78 -28.77
N LEU A 103 -2.46 -12.72 -28.89
CA LEU A 103 -2.47 -13.68 -29.99
C LEU A 103 -3.73 -14.55 -29.80
N LEU A 104 -4.85 -14.09 -30.35
CA LEU A 104 -6.04 -14.89 -30.57
C LEU A 104 -5.69 -15.90 -31.67
N PRO A 105 -5.81 -17.22 -31.43
CA PRO A 105 -5.71 -18.23 -32.48
C PRO A 105 -6.88 -18.15 -33.46
#